data_AF-A0A4R1JYK2-F1
#
_entry.id   AF-A0A4R1JYK2-F1
#
_cell.length_a   1.000
_cell.length_b   1.000
_cell.length_c   1.000
_cell.angle_alpha   90.00
_cell.angle_beta   90.00
_cell.angle_gamma   90.00
#
_symmetry.space_group_name_H-M   'P 1'
#
loop_
_entity.id
_entity.type
_entity.pdbx_description
1 polymer ?
#
loop_
_entity_poly.entity_id
_entity_poly.type
_entity_poly.pdbx_seq_one_letter_code
_entity_poly.pdbx_strand_id
1 'polypeptide(L)'
;MKQLLMIMTLLTICINSLTAQTQKTIDKIGGSIYYGDYVKELKSENDLPKNIQSNLKGYLNKILPSITDSITFSHGQIIDLKRLFEKEPSTYNNFRIIPAYELSFYLRKKSIGVKNYYLEIGLDEYGQILETNWPKETFSFESFKTLKEIETTALKHIAAKKMEYKSYTFDLVYKKDTDKLFWIIAFLTKTEGTRNEYYEIEFPWNSLKISDEGFGYKQILY
;
A
#
# COMPACT_ATOMS: atom_id res chain seq x y z
N MET A 1 -51.46 -18.67 2.28
CA MET A 1 -50.56 -18.23 1.17
C MET A 1 -49.97 -16.84 1.37
N LYS A 2 -50.75 -15.77 1.60
CA LYS A 2 -50.22 -14.39 1.76
C LYS A 2 -49.17 -14.24 2.89
N GLN A 3 -49.38 -14.88 4.04
CA GLN A 3 -48.42 -14.86 5.17
C GLN A 3 -47.10 -15.56 4.85
N LEU A 4 -47.13 -16.67 4.10
CA LEU A 4 -45.92 -17.40 3.72
C LEU A 4 -45.07 -16.60 2.73
N LEU A 5 -45.72 -15.89 1.81
CA LEU A 5 -45.06 -15.02 0.84
C LEU A 5 -44.34 -13.86 1.53
N MET A 6 -44.99 -13.26 2.54
CA MET A 6 -44.45 -12.16 3.34
C MET A 6 -43.22 -12.58 4.16
N ILE A 7 -43.24 -13.79 4.74
CA ILE A 7 -42.09 -14.35 5.47
C ILE A 7 -40.90 -14.61 4.53
N MET A 8 -41.16 -15.16 3.34
CA MET A 8 -40.13 -15.36 2.30
C MET A 8 -39.53 -14.04 1.79
N THR A 9 -40.33 -12.98 1.67
CA THR A 9 -39.82 -11.65 1.27
C THR A 9 -38.97 -11.03 2.37
N LEU A 10 -39.37 -11.16 3.64
CA LEU A 10 -38.56 -10.69 4.76
C LEU A 10 -37.22 -11.43 4.85
N LEU A 11 -37.23 -12.75 4.68
CA LEU A 11 -36.01 -13.57 4.69
C LEU A 11 -35.04 -13.17 3.56
N THR A 12 -35.53 -12.94 2.34
CA THR A 12 -34.67 -12.49 1.22
C THR A 12 -34.08 -11.10 1.45
N ILE A 13 -34.82 -10.18 2.07
CA ILE A 13 -34.32 -8.84 2.43
C ILE A 13 -33.26 -8.92 3.53
N CYS A 14 -33.44 -9.79 4.53
CA CYS A 14 -32.46 -10.02 5.60
C CYS A 14 -31.16 -10.70 5.10
N ILE A 15 -31.24 -11.61 4.13
CA ILE A 15 -30.06 -12.26 3.55
C ILE A 15 -29.21 -11.26 2.75
N ASN A 16 -29.86 -10.32 2.04
CA ASN A 16 -29.17 -9.27 1.27
C ASN A 16 -28.56 -8.16 2.14
N SER A 17 -29.06 -7.97 3.36
CA SER A 17 -28.48 -7.00 4.32
C SER A 17 -27.29 -7.59 5.10
N LEU A 18 -27.14 -8.92 5.15
CA LEU A 18 -26.00 -9.59 5.78
C LEU A 18 -24.70 -9.53 4.95
N THR A 19 -24.80 -9.28 3.64
CA THR A 19 -23.64 -9.19 2.72
C THR A 19 -23.05 -7.79 2.62
N ALA A 20 -23.62 -6.79 3.29
CA ALA A 20 -23.07 -5.44 3.40
C ALA A 20 -22.06 -5.30 4.56
N GLN A 21 -21.34 -6.36 4.92
CA GLN A 21 -20.09 -6.18 5.67
C GLN A 21 -19.12 -5.44 4.76
N THR A 22 -18.84 -4.18 5.08
CA THR A 22 -17.75 -3.42 4.47
C THR A 22 -16.48 -4.24 4.59
N GLN A 23 -16.06 -4.84 3.47
CA GLN A 23 -14.82 -5.59 3.40
C GLN A 23 -13.70 -4.64 3.82
N LYS A 24 -13.06 -4.91 4.96
CA LYS A 24 -11.89 -4.16 5.39
C LYS A 24 -10.84 -4.30 4.29
N THR A 25 -10.39 -3.16 3.78
CA THR A 25 -9.39 -3.11 2.71
C THR A 25 -8.44 -1.97 2.98
N ILE A 26 -7.20 -2.13 2.52
CA ILE A 26 -6.24 -1.03 2.51
C ILE A 26 -6.55 -0.12 1.33
N ASP A 27 -6.66 1.17 1.65
CA ASP A 27 -6.83 2.27 0.70
C ASP A 27 -5.74 3.30 1.00
N LYS A 28 -4.51 2.98 0.59
CA LYS A 28 -3.36 3.83 0.83
C LYS A 28 -3.38 4.99 -0.17
N ILE A 29 -3.11 6.20 0.30
CA ILE A 29 -2.92 7.37 -0.56
C ILE A 29 -1.43 7.45 -0.90
N GLY A 30 -1.10 7.61 -2.19
CA GLY A 30 0.27 7.76 -2.65
C GLY A 30 0.82 9.13 -2.30
N GLY A 31 2.13 9.19 -2.07
CA GLY A 31 2.84 10.45 -1.97
C GLY A 31 3.25 10.95 -3.35
N SER A 32 3.51 12.25 -3.47
CA SER A 32 4.29 12.81 -4.56
C SER A 32 5.28 13.80 -3.98
N ILE A 33 6.54 13.75 -4.41
CA ILE A 33 7.51 14.77 -4.03
C ILE A 33 7.37 15.94 -4.99
N TYR A 34 7.21 17.12 -4.41
CA TYR A 34 7.17 18.36 -5.16
C TYR A 34 8.59 18.81 -5.51
N TYR A 35 8.93 18.83 -6.79
CA TYR A 35 10.20 19.37 -7.30
C TYR A 35 10.01 20.72 -8.02
N GLY A 36 9.03 21.53 -7.60
CA GLY A 36 8.88 22.90 -8.14
C GLY A 36 8.61 22.95 -9.64
N ASP A 37 9.15 23.99 -10.30
CA ASP A 37 9.04 24.24 -11.74
C ASP A 37 10.01 23.40 -12.59
N TYR A 38 10.65 22.39 -11.99
CA TYR A 38 11.56 21.46 -12.66
C TYR A 38 10.85 20.19 -13.13
N VAL A 39 9.52 20.16 -13.04
CA VAL A 39 8.70 18.99 -13.33
C VAL A 39 7.81 19.21 -14.53
N LYS A 40 7.69 18.17 -15.35
CA LYS A 40 6.58 17.97 -16.28
C LYS A 40 5.72 16.82 -15.79
N GLU A 41 4.44 17.10 -15.52
CA GLU A 41 3.48 16.05 -15.15
C GLU A 41 3.24 15.05 -16.28
N LEU A 42 3.06 13.79 -15.90
CA LEU A 42 2.65 12.68 -16.76
C LEU A 42 1.24 12.25 -16.39
N LYS A 43 0.35 12.23 -17.40
CA LYS A 43 -1.04 11.80 -17.24
C LYS A 43 -1.25 10.38 -17.76
N SER A 44 -0.30 9.86 -18.55
CA SER A 44 -0.34 8.52 -19.09
C SER A 44 1.07 7.91 -19.20
N GLU A 45 1.16 6.59 -19.07
CA GLU A 45 2.40 5.84 -19.40
C GLU A 45 2.80 6.03 -20.86
N ASN A 46 1.84 6.27 -21.74
CA ASN A 46 2.11 6.47 -23.17
C ASN A 46 2.87 7.77 -23.46
N ASP A 47 2.92 8.69 -22.50
CA ASP A 47 3.67 9.95 -22.60
C ASP A 47 5.19 9.72 -22.36
N LEU A 48 5.58 8.54 -21.88
CA LEU A 48 6.98 8.16 -21.67
C LEU A 48 7.69 7.80 -22.99
N PRO A 49 9.01 7.93 -23.09
CA PRO A 49 9.77 7.38 -24.21
C PRO A 49 9.60 5.85 -24.34
N LYS A 50 9.63 5.32 -25.57
CA LYS A 50 9.33 3.90 -25.84
C LYS A 50 10.24 2.91 -25.09
N ASN A 51 11.52 3.23 -24.93
CA ASN A 51 12.46 2.43 -24.14
C ASN A 51 12.04 2.36 -22.66
N ILE A 52 11.62 3.49 -22.09
CA ILE A 52 11.13 3.58 -20.70
C ILE A 52 9.86 2.75 -20.53
N GLN A 53 8.90 2.89 -21.46
CA GLN A 53 7.67 2.08 -21.46
C GLN A 53 7.99 0.57 -21.47
N SER A 54 8.92 0.15 -22.33
CA SER A 54 9.31 -1.26 -22.43
C SER A 54 9.97 -1.77 -21.15
N ASN A 55 10.89 -0.99 -20.57
CA ASN A 55 11.59 -1.35 -19.34
C ASN A 55 10.64 -1.44 -18.15
N LEU A 56 9.75 -0.45 -18.02
CA LEU A 56 8.70 -0.41 -17.01
C LEU A 56 7.78 -1.63 -17.11
N LYS A 57 7.28 -1.94 -18.32
CA LYS A 57 6.43 -3.11 -18.55
C LYS A 57 7.16 -4.41 -18.20
N GLY A 58 8.42 -4.55 -18.63
CA GLY A 58 9.25 -5.70 -18.29
C GLY A 58 9.43 -5.86 -16.79
N TYR A 59 9.67 -4.77 -16.07
CA TYR A 59 9.78 -4.76 -14.62
C TYR A 59 8.48 -5.18 -13.93
N LEU A 60 7.35 -4.54 -14.26
CA LEU A 60 6.04 -4.86 -13.68
C LEU A 60 5.67 -6.33 -13.91
N ASN A 61 5.90 -6.84 -15.12
CA ASN A 61 5.66 -8.25 -15.44
C ASN A 61 6.55 -9.20 -14.63
N LYS A 62 7.78 -8.79 -14.27
CA LYS A 62 8.68 -9.60 -13.45
C LYS A 62 8.22 -9.67 -12.00
N ILE A 63 7.87 -8.53 -11.39
CA ILE A 63 7.53 -8.46 -9.97
C ILE A 63 6.09 -8.92 -9.69
N LEU A 64 5.18 -8.76 -10.66
CA LEU A 64 3.74 -8.96 -10.51
C LEU A 64 3.12 -9.75 -11.69
N PRO A 65 3.69 -10.90 -12.11
CA PRO A 65 3.31 -11.58 -13.35
C PRO A 65 1.83 -12.01 -13.42
N SER A 66 1.21 -12.32 -12.27
CA SER A 66 -0.15 -12.85 -12.20
C SER A 66 -1.23 -11.81 -11.97
N ILE A 67 -0.86 -10.52 -11.83
CA ILE A 67 -1.82 -9.46 -11.51
C ILE A 67 -1.58 -8.16 -12.30
N THR A 68 -0.95 -8.23 -13.47
CA THR A 68 -0.72 -7.05 -14.33
C THR A 68 -2.02 -6.29 -14.61
N ASP A 69 -3.14 -6.99 -14.79
CA ASP A 69 -4.46 -6.38 -15.03
C ASP A 69 -5.05 -5.66 -13.80
N SER A 70 -4.45 -5.89 -12.63
CA SER A 70 -4.79 -5.21 -11.37
C SER A 70 -3.96 -3.96 -11.13
N ILE A 71 -3.06 -3.61 -12.07
CA ILE A 71 -2.17 -2.46 -12.03
C ILE A 71 -2.63 -1.46 -13.07
N THR A 72 -2.83 -0.21 -12.67
CA THR A 72 -3.21 0.87 -13.59
C THR A 72 -2.40 2.11 -13.29
N PHE A 73 -1.90 2.79 -14.31
CA PHE A 73 -1.26 4.09 -14.14
C PHE A 73 -2.16 5.05 -13.35
N SER A 74 -1.59 5.73 -12.36
CA SER A 74 -2.26 6.83 -11.67
C SER A 74 -1.79 8.16 -12.20
N HIS A 75 -0.50 8.43 -12.06
CA HIS A 75 0.14 9.71 -12.35
C HIS A 75 1.65 9.51 -12.36
N GLY A 76 2.37 10.50 -12.87
CA GLY A 76 3.81 10.55 -12.72
C GLY A 76 4.38 11.92 -13.03
N GLN A 77 5.69 12.01 -12.99
CA GLN A 77 6.43 13.23 -13.30
C GLN A 77 7.75 12.91 -13.99
N ILE A 78 8.12 13.75 -14.96
CA ILE A 78 9.46 13.84 -15.52
C ILE A 78 10.17 15.00 -14.83
N ILE A 79 11.35 14.74 -14.29
CA ILE A 79 12.16 15.73 -13.58
C ILE A 79 13.31 16.18 -14.48
N ASP A 80 13.42 17.49 -14.72
CA ASP A 80 14.57 18.10 -15.39
C ASP A 80 15.75 18.17 -14.42
N LEU A 81 16.46 17.04 -14.30
CA LEU A 81 17.61 16.90 -13.40
C LEU A 81 18.67 17.95 -13.67
N LYS A 82 18.93 18.27 -14.94
CA LYS A 82 19.94 19.26 -15.31
C LYS A 82 19.58 20.63 -14.75
N ARG A 83 18.37 21.11 -15.03
CA ARG A 83 17.91 22.42 -14.54
C ARG A 83 17.81 22.44 -13.02
N LEU A 84 17.37 21.36 -12.40
CA LEU A 84 17.30 21.22 -10.95
C LEU A 84 18.69 21.37 -10.30
N PHE A 85 19.69 20.61 -10.75
CA PHE A 85 21.03 20.65 -10.16
C PHE A 85 21.80 21.93 -10.50
N GLU A 86 21.55 22.56 -11.65
CA GLU A 86 22.12 23.87 -11.99
C GLU A 86 21.59 24.98 -11.07
N LYS A 87 20.33 24.90 -10.64
CA LYS A 87 19.68 25.95 -9.83
C LYS A 87 19.73 25.69 -8.34
N GLU A 88 19.73 24.42 -7.93
CA GLU A 88 19.76 24.00 -6.53
C GLU A 88 20.88 22.99 -6.27
N PRO A 89 22.16 23.45 -6.23
CA PRO A 89 23.30 22.56 -5.99
C PRO A 89 23.27 21.87 -4.61
N SER A 90 22.55 22.43 -3.63
CA SER A 90 22.35 21.76 -2.33
C SER A 90 21.66 20.40 -2.46
N THR A 91 20.93 20.18 -3.56
CA THR A 91 20.31 18.90 -3.89
C THR A 91 21.33 17.76 -4.02
N TYR A 92 22.59 18.05 -4.34
CA TYR A 92 23.67 17.05 -4.35
C TYR A 92 23.94 16.43 -2.98
N ASN A 93 23.61 17.12 -1.88
CA ASN A 93 23.81 16.65 -0.51
C ASN A 93 22.58 15.91 0.04
N ASN A 94 21.56 15.64 -0.78
CA ASN A 94 20.42 14.84 -0.35
C ASN A 94 20.81 13.35 -0.23
N PHE A 95 20.33 12.69 0.81
CA PHE A 95 20.52 11.26 1.05
C PHE A 95 19.75 10.34 0.07
N ARG A 96 19.10 10.92 -0.95
CA ARG A 96 18.29 10.20 -1.94
C ARG A 96 18.75 10.57 -3.35
N ILE A 97 18.90 9.55 -4.19
CA ILE A 97 19.09 9.71 -5.62
C ILE A 97 17.76 10.18 -6.21
N ILE A 98 17.77 11.32 -6.91
CA ILE A 98 16.57 11.85 -7.56
C ILE A 98 16.38 11.15 -8.90
N PRO A 99 15.24 10.49 -9.13
CA PRO A 99 14.96 9.84 -10.40
C PRO A 99 14.64 10.87 -11.49
N ALA A 100 14.84 10.49 -12.76
CA ALA A 100 14.38 11.27 -13.91
C ALA A 100 12.86 11.11 -14.13
N TYR A 101 12.31 9.95 -13.72
CA TYR A 101 10.87 9.68 -13.76
C TYR A 101 10.40 9.15 -12.40
N GLU A 102 9.39 9.77 -11.80
CA GLU A 102 8.64 9.18 -10.69
C GLU A 102 7.25 8.79 -11.18
N LEU A 103 6.91 7.51 -11.04
CA LEU A 103 5.69 6.93 -11.57
C LEU A 103 4.91 6.25 -10.46
N SER A 104 3.60 6.47 -10.46
CA SER A 104 2.68 5.92 -9.46
C SER A 104 1.59 5.11 -10.16
N PHE A 105 1.37 3.88 -9.68
CA PHE A 105 0.36 2.97 -10.19
C PHE A 105 -0.59 2.55 -9.07
N TYR A 106 -1.88 2.45 -9.37
CA TYR A 106 -2.81 1.76 -8.49
C TYR A 106 -2.66 0.26 -8.66
N LEU A 107 -2.30 -0.44 -7.58
CA LEU A 107 -2.46 -1.87 -7.43
C LEU A 107 -3.75 -2.15 -6.66
N ARG A 108 -4.68 -2.88 -7.27
CA ARG A 108 -6.02 -3.17 -6.72
C ARG A 108 -6.29 -4.67 -6.72
N LYS A 109 -6.22 -5.31 -5.55
CA LYS A 109 -6.45 -6.76 -5.42
C LYS A 109 -7.28 -7.08 -4.18
N LYS A 110 -8.61 -7.04 -4.34
CA LYS A 110 -9.57 -7.29 -3.25
C LYS A 110 -9.42 -8.66 -2.59
N SER A 111 -8.97 -9.68 -3.33
CA SER A 111 -8.79 -11.05 -2.79
C SER A 111 -7.77 -11.12 -1.65
N ILE A 112 -6.79 -10.21 -1.62
CA ILE A 112 -5.81 -10.11 -0.53
C ILE A 112 -6.11 -8.92 0.42
N GLY A 113 -7.23 -8.22 0.23
CA GLY A 113 -7.62 -7.08 1.06
C GLY A 113 -7.01 -5.74 0.62
N VAL A 114 -6.51 -5.62 -0.61
CA VAL A 114 -5.97 -4.35 -1.14
C VAL A 114 -6.99 -3.70 -2.06
N LYS A 115 -7.55 -2.54 -1.67
CA LYS A 115 -8.42 -1.73 -2.52
C LYS A 115 -7.61 -0.79 -3.39
N ASN A 116 -6.70 -0.02 -2.78
CA ASN A 116 -5.70 0.77 -3.49
C ASN A 116 -4.37 0.68 -2.74
N TYR A 117 -3.31 0.36 -3.47
CA TYR A 117 -1.93 0.52 -3.05
C TYR A 117 -1.20 1.29 -4.16
N TYR A 118 -0.59 2.42 -3.82
CA TYR A 118 0.22 3.17 -4.78
C TYR A 118 1.58 2.50 -4.89
N LEU A 119 1.76 1.74 -5.98
CA LEU A 119 3.06 1.23 -6.38
C LEU A 119 3.85 2.40 -6.97
N GLU A 120 4.88 2.82 -6.24
CA GLU A 120 5.75 3.94 -6.60
C GLU A 120 7.04 3.37 -7.21
N ILE A 121 7.45 3.92 -8.34
CA ILE A 121 8.63 3.49 -9.10
C ILE A 121 9.39 4.74 -9.55
N GLY A 122 10.65 4.85 -9.13
CA GLY A 122 11.59 5.86 -9.60
C GLY A 122 12.55 5.26 -10.64
N LEU A 123 12.70 5.94 -11.78
CA LEU A 123 13.55 5.51 -12.90
C LEU A 123 14.63 6.54 -13.22
N ASP A 124 15.78 6.10 -13.70
CA ASP A 124 16.77 6.98 -14.34
C ASP A 124 16.34 7.38 -15.77
N GLU A 125 17.16 8.19 -16.44
CA GLU A 125 16.90 8.66 -17.81
C GLU A 125 16.87 7.53 -18.87
N TYR A 126 17.40 6.35 -18.53
CA TYR A 126 17.45 5.16 -19.39
C TYR A 126 16.36 4.13 -19.06
N GLY A 127 15.60 4.35 -18.00
CA GLY A 127 14.52 3.47 -17.55
C GLY A 127 14.98 2.36 -16.61
N GLN A 128 16.16 2.47 -16.00
CA GLN A 128 16.60 1.59 -14.93
C GLN A 128 15.87 1.95 -13.63
N ILE A 129 15.43 0.92 -12.89
CA ILE A 129 14.77 1.11 -11.60
C ILE A 129 15.81 1.62 -10.58
N LEU A 130 15.61 2.82 -10.08
CA LEU A 130 16.40 3.39 -8.98
C LEU A 130 15.79 3.05 -7.62
N GLU A 131 14.47 3.14 -7.53
CA GLU A 131 13.73 2.87 -6.30
C GLU A 131 12.31 2.38 -6.58
N THR A 132 11.77 1.66 -5.61
CA THR A 132 10.38 1.24 -5.60
C THR A 132 9.92 0.98 -4.16
N ASN A 133 8.62 1.09 -3.92
CA ASN A 133 8.00 0.71 -2.66
C ASN A 133 7.41 -0.72 -2.70
N TRP A 134 8.01 -1.59 -3.51
CA TRP A 134 7.61 -2.99 -3.66
C TRP A 134 8.85 -3.89 -3.73
N PRO A 135 8.76 -5.13 -3.23
CA PRO A 135 9.87 -6.08 -3.30
C PRO A 135 10.36 -6.36 -4.73
N LYS A 136 11.67 -6.56 -4.89
CA LYS A 136 12.29 -6.74 -6.21
C LYS A 136 12.17 -8.15 -6.76
N GLU A 137 11.97 -9.12 -5.87
CA GLU A 137 11.75 -10.52 -6.25
C GLU A 137 10.32 -10.74 -6.73
N THR A 138 10.12 -11.78 -7.54
CA THR A 138 8.80 -12.13 -8.04
C THR A 138 7.87 -12.53 -6.90
N PHE A 139 6.71 -11.89 -6.83
CA PHE A 139 5.70 -12.18 -5.83
C PHE A 139 4.71 -13.23 -6.32
N SER A 140 4.54 -14.30 -5.54
CA SER A 140 3.40 -15.21 -5.72
C SER A 140 2.24 -14.76 -4.82
N PHE A 141 1.18 -14.26 -5.43
CA PHE A 141 -0.03 -13.90 -4.68
C PHE A 141 -0.75 -15.10 -4.06
N GLU A 142 -0.44 -16.32 -4.47
CA GLU A 142 -1.03 -17.54 -3.93
C GLU A 142 -0.56 -17.82 -2.49
N SER A 143 0.65 -17.39 -2.13
CA SER A 143 1.17 -17.52 -0.77
C SER A 143 0.80 -16.33 0.13
N PHE A 144 0.13 -15.32 -0.42
CA PHE A 144 -0.23 -14.11 0.28
C PHE A 144 -1.31 -14.38 1.32
N LYS A 145 -1.05 -14.03 2.58
CA LYS A 145 -2.04 -14.17 3.65
C LYS A 145 -3.09 -13.09 3.53
N THR A 146 -4.35 -13.52 3.52
CA THR A 146 -5.47 -12.59 3.42
C THR A 146 -5.54 -11.73 4.66
N LEU A 147 -6.05 -10.51 4.51
CA LEU A 147 -6.25 -9.59 5.63
C LEU A 147 -7.08 -10.23 6.77
N LYS A 148 -8.05 -11.09 6.43
CA LYS A 148 -8.89 -11.80 7.42
C LYS A 148 -8.09 -12.79 8.26
N GLU A 149 -7.18 -13.55 7.65
CA GLU A 149 -6.30 -14.50 8.37
C GLU A 149 -5.36 -13.75 9.32
N ILE A 150 -4.79 -12.65 8.84
CA ILE A 150 -3.89 -11.77 9.59
C ILE A 150 -4.64 -11.13 10.78
N GLU A 151 -5.81 -10.53 10.53
CA GLU A 151 -6.69 -9.96 11.56
C GLU A 151 -7.06 -10.98 12.62
N THR A 152 -7.50 -12.17 12.21
CA THR A 152 -7.88 -13.24 13.14
C THR A 152 -6.71 -13.65 14.04
N THR A 153 -5.52 -13.74 13.46
CA THR A 153 -4.30 -14.13 14.20
C THR A 153 -3.89 -13.06 15.20
N ALA A 154 -3.93 -11.79 14.82
CA ALA A 154 -3.60 -10.68 15.70
C ALA A 154 -4.59 -10.51 16.85
N LEU A 155 -5.89 -10.61 16.58
CA LEU A 155 -6.92 -10.54 17.63
C LEU A 155 -6.76 -11.67 18.66
N LYS A 156 -6.44 -12.89 18.22
CA LYS A 156 -6.10 -14.00 19.12
C LYS A 156 -4.88 -13.69 19.98
N HIS A 157 -3.84 -13.10 19.38
CA HIS A 157 -2.64 -12.72 20.10
C HIS A 157 -2.92 -11.66 21.18
N ILE A 158 -3.65 -10.59 20.84
CA ILE A 158 -4.05 -9.54 21.78
C ILE A 158 -4.91 -10.09 22.92
N ALA A 159 -5.87 -10.95 22.61
CA ALA A 159 -6.70 -11.60 23.62
C ALA A 159 -5.88 -12.48 24.58
N ALA A 160 -4.91 -13.23 24.06
CA ALA A 160 -4.00 -14.04 24.88
C ALA A 160 -3.13 -13.18 25.81
N LYS A 161 -2.75 -11.97 25.37
CA LYS A 161 -2.05 -10.97 26.19
C LYS A 161 -2.96 -10.22 27.17
N LYS A 162 -4.28 -10.43 27.12
CA LYS A 162 -5.28 -9.70 27.90
C LYS A 162 -5.14 -8.18 27.77
N MET A 163 -4.75 -7.73 26.57
CA MET A 163 -4.55 -6.32 26.30
C MET A 163 -5.87 -5.69 25.87
N GLU A 164 -6.23 -4.57 26.51
CA GLU A 164 -7.37 -3.76 26.12
C GLU A 164 -6.97 -2.79 24.99
N TYR A 165 -7.89 -2.59 24.04
CA TYR A 165 -7.73 -1.64 22.94
C TYR A 165 -9.07 -1.03 22.57
N LYS A 166 -9.07 0.22 22.08
CA LYS A 166 -10.26 0.96 21.68
C LYS A 166 -10.66 0.67 20.23
N SER A 167 -9.67 0.61 19.35
CA SER A 167 -9.83 0.37 17.91
C SER A 167 -8.52 -0.17 17.34
N TYR A 168 -8.53 -0.59 16.07
CA TYR A 168 -7.31 -0.96 15.36
C TYR A 168 -7.41 -0.64 13.87
N THR A 169 -6.25 -0.47 13.25
CA THR A 169 -6.10 -0.24 11.81
C THR A 169 -5.14 -1.23 11.19
N PHE A 170 -5.16 -1.32 9.86
CA PHE A 170 -4.28 -2.18 9.06
C PHE A 170 -3.51 -1.34 8.07
N ASP A 171 -2.25 -1.70 7.85
CA ASP A 171 -1.43 -1.18 6.77
C ASP A 171 -0.60 -2.31 6.13
N LEU A 172 -0.16 -2.08 4.90
CA LEU A 172 0.73 -2.94 4.16
C LEU A 172 1.96 -2.09 3.84
N VAL A 173 3.05 -2.40 4.50
CA VAL A 173 4.25 -1.58 4.50
C VAL A 173 5.37 -2.35 3.83
N TYR A 174 5.99 -1.72 2.84
CA TYR A 174 7.25 -2.18 2.29
C TYR A 174 8.42 -1.68 3.14
N LYS A 175 9.29 -2.61 3.54
CA LYS A 175 10.51 -2.34 4.29
C LYS A 175 11.73 -2.55 3.39
N LYS A 176 12.42 -1.45 3.05
CA LYS A 176 13.54 -1.41 2.09
C LYS A 176 14.78 -2.19 2.56
N ASP A 177 15.04 -2.22 3.87
CA ASP A 177 16.15 -2.94 4.50
C ASP A 177 16.06 -4.46 4.34
N THR A 178 14.83 -4.99 4.34
CA THR A 178 14.56 -6.43 4.20
C THR A 178 14.01 -6.82 2.84
N ASP A 179 13.74 -5.84 1.97
CA ASP A 179 13.07 -5.96 0.67
C ASP A 179 11.77 -6.78 0.74
N LYS A 180 10.94 -6.51 1.76
CA LYS A 180 9.74 -7.32 2.05
C LYS A 180 8.53 -6.45 2.37
N LEU A 181 7.36 -7.03 2.10
CA LEU A 181 6.07 -6.47 2.52
C LEU A 181 5.65 -7.06 3.86
N PHE A 182 5.08 -6.21 4.70
CA PHE A 182 4.58 -6.57 6.00
C PHE A 182 3.18 -6.02 6.21
N TRP A 183 2.31 -6.87 6.74
CA TRP A 183 1.07 -6.42 7.33
C TRP A 183 1.37 -5.83 8.70
N ILE A 184 0.96 -4.58 8.92
CA ILE A 184 1.05 -3.89 10.20
C ILE A 184 -0.36 -3.72 10.74
N ILE A 185 -0.55 -4.09 12.00
CA ILE A 185 -1.82 -3.92 12.69
C ILE A 185 -1.56 -3.10 13.93
N ALA A 186 -2.14 -1.90 13.97
CA ALA A 186 -1.95 -0.96 15.07
C ALA A 186 -3.21 -0.93 15.95
N PHE A 187 -3.09 -1.41 17.18
CA PHE A 187 -4.16 -1.40 18.19
C PHE A 187 -4.05 -0.13 19.03
N LEU A 188 -5.05 0.75 18.98
CA LEU A 188 -5.09 1.95 19.81
C LEU A 188 -5.35 1.55 21.27
N THR A 189 -4.32 1.60 22.12
CA THR A 189 -4.42 1.23 23.53
C THR A 189 -4.82 2.43 24.39
N LYS A 190 -4.25 3.61 24.10
CA LYS A 190 -4.46 4.81 24.90
C LYS A 190 -4.53 6.08 24.05
N THR A 191 -5.26 7.06 24.55
CA THR A 191 -5.28 8.43 24.01
C THR A 191 -5.03 9.38 25.17
N GLU A 192 -3.94 10.15 25.09
CA GLU A 192 -3.52 11.13 26.09
C GLU A 192 -3.37 12.50 25.43
N GLY A 193 -4.39 13.35 25.58
CA GLY A 193 -4.43 14.65 24.89
C GLY A 193 -4.31 14.47 23.37
N THR A 194 -3.22 14.97 22.79
CA THR A 194 -2.93 14.90 21.35
C THR A 194 -2.08 13.69 20.96
N ARG A 195 -1.82 12.75 21.87
CA ARG A 195 -1.00 11.56 21.61
C ARG A 195 -1.84 10.29 21.68
N ASN A 196 -1.71 9.47 20.65
CA ASN A 196 -2.24 8.12 20.64
C ASN A 196 -1.09 7.13 20.87
N GLU A 197 -1.30 6.21 21.80
CA GLU A 197 -0.44 5.05 22.00
C GLU A 197 -1.03 3.87 21.23
N TYR A 198 -0.19 3.22 20.44
CA TYR A 198 -0.55 2.03 19.69
C TYR A 198 0.33 0.87 20.10
N TYR A 199 -0.27 -0.31 20.20
CA TYR A 199 0.45 -1.57 20.17
C TYR A 199 0.42 -2.10 18.73
N GLU A 200 1.58 -2.17 18.09
CA GLU A 200 1.72 -2.62 16.71
C GLU A 200 2.19 -4.07 16.66
N ILE A 201 1.58 -4.87 15.78
CA ILE A 201 1.99 -6.22 15.47
C ILE A 201 2.31 -6.30 13.98
N GLU A 202 3.45 -6.91 13.67
CA GLU A 202 3.96 -7.07 12.32
C GLU A 202 3.92 -8.53 11.88
N PHE A 203 3.41 -8.77 10.67
CA PHE A 203 3.43 -10.06 10.00
C PHE A 203 4.06 -9.94 8.61
N PRO A 204 5.01 -10.80 8.24
CA PRO A 204 5.41 -10.93 6.85
C PRO A 204 4.19 -11.25 5.98
N TRP A 205 4.11 -10.66 4.78
CA TRP A 205 2.95 -10.77 3.88
C TRP A 205 2.47 -12.21 3.60
N ASN A 206 3.36 -13.19 3.66
CA ASN A 206 3.12 -14.61 3.38
C ASN A 206 3.06 -15.50 4.64
N SER A 207 3.10 -14.93 5.84
CA SER A 207 3.21 -15.68 7.09
C SER A 207 2.20 -15.20 8.13
N LEU A 208 1.72 -16.14 8.95
CA LEU A 208 0.92 -15.82 10.15
C LEU A 208 1.78 -15.77 11.42
N LYS A 209 3.11 -15.90 11.28
CA LYS A 209 4.04 -15.72 12.39
C LYS A 209 4.34 -14.24 12.57
N ILE A 210 4.16 -13.75 13.79
CA ILE A 210 4.57 -12.39 14.19
C ILE A 210 6.08 -12.28 14.01
N SER A 211 6.54 -11.29 13.23
CA SER A 211 7.95 -10.99 13.07
C SER A 211 8.44 -9.94 14.05
N ASP A 212 7.58 -9.01 14.44
CA ASP A 212 7.87 -7.96 15.41
C ASP A 212 6.58 -7.49 16.09
N GLU A 213 6.72 -6.91 17.29
CA GLU A 213 5.63 -6.29 18.02
C GLU A 213 6.14 -5.30 19.07
N GLY A 214 5.38 -4.22 19.32
CA GLY A 214 5.79 -3.23 20.31
C GLY A 214 4.85 -2.05 20.44
N PHE A 215 5.13 -1.21 21.44
CA PHE A 215 4.41 0.04 21.64
C PHE A 215 5.06 1.17 20.82
N GLY A 216 4.21 1.99 20.22
CA GLY A 216 4.59 3.22 19.52
C GLY A 216 3.64 4.37 19.84
N TYR A 217 4.10 5.60 19.66
CA TYR A 217 3.31 6.81 19.87
C TYR A 217 3.16 7.58 18.56
N LYS A 218 1.93 8.01 18.25
CA LYS A 218 1.66 8.90 17.11
C LYS A 218 0.95 10.16 17.61
N GLN A 219 1.40 11.32 17.12
CA GLN A 219 0.73 12.60 17.38
C GLN A 219 -0.52 12.71 16.49
N ILE A 220 -1.59 13.28 17.05
CA ILE A 220 -2.78 13.69 16.33
C ILE A 220 -2.44 15.02 15.66
N LEU A 221 -2.24 15.00 14.34
CA LEU A 221 -2.15 16.22 13.54
C LEU A 221 -3.59 16.69 13.26
N TYR A 222 -3.91 17.90 13.71
CA TYR A 222 -5.20 18.57 13.45
C TYR A 222 -5.21 19.23 12.07
#